data_AF-A0A0C4EXZ9-F1
#
_entry.id   AF-A0A0C4EXZ9-F1
#
_cell.length_a   1.000
_cell.length_b   1.000
_cell.length_c   1.000
_cell.angle_alpha   90.00
_cell.angle_beta   90.00
_cell.angle_gamma   90.00
#
_symmetry.space_group_name_H-M   'P 1'
#
loop_
_entity.id
_entity.type
_entity.pdbx_description
1 polymer ?
#
loop_
_entity_poly.entity_id
_entity_poly.type
_entity_poly.pdbx_seq_one_letter_code
_entity_poly.pdbx_strand_id
1 'polypeptide(L)'
;MCIAKGRDLRQCFSSAVLVYRELQKLNTQLIQNTLGLTNQQKMAVGTCPACFGPSKKTGSHRLSAVDNRLILSLDGNFQHRHHKLASKSHLPLITPAIFVQPSELEEVHSYISEQERLHKVPKKADRCVDSHKAANDSRNETTWKACDDTGLMGSCCRHDSVIYLANIHQTGETRALPLTILKRILEAIEPDRPVGVLYDIGCSLDKYINLVRFHLLFGLLPIYQY
;
A
#
# COMPACT_ATOMS: atom_id res chain seq x y z
N MET A 1 -36.12 -18.82 -39.62
CA MET A 1 -36.41 -18.07 -38.38
C MET A 1 -35.09 -17.79 -37.69
N CYS A 2 -34.51 -16.60 -37.87
CA CYS A 2 -33.21 -16.25 -37.29
C CYS A 2 -33.42 -15.84 -35.83
N ILE A 3 -32.96 -16.65 -34.89
CA ILE A 3 -32.92 -16.28 -33.47
C ILE A 3 -31.86 -15.18 -33.36
N ALA A 4 -32.31 -13.94 -33.12
CA ALA A 4 -31.40 -12.83 -32.84
C ALA A 4 -30.55 -13.20 -31.61
N LYS A 5 -29.23 -13.29 -31.81
CA LYS A 5 -28.26 -13.53 -30.73
C LYS A 5 -28.51 -12.46 -29.65
N GLY A 6 -28.87 -12.88 -28.45
CA GLY A 6 -29.17 -11.95 -27.34
C GLY A 6 -28.02 -10.97 -27.12
N ARG A 7 -28.34 -9.70 -26.78
CA ARG A 7 -27.32 -8.68 -26.52
C ARG A 7 -26.46 -9.11 -25.34
N ASP A 8 -25.14 -9.04 -25.47
CA ASP A 8 -24.21 -9.28 -24.35
C ASP A 8 -24.19 -8.06 -23.41
N LEU A 9 -25.22 -7.96 -22.58
CA LEU A 9 -25.36 -6.87 -21.62
C LEU A 9 -24.20 -6.83 -20.62
N ARG A 10 -23.59 -7.98 -20.28
CA ARG A 10 -22.48 -8.04 -19.33
C ARG A 10 -21.27 -7.28 -19.86
N GLN A 11 -20.90 -7.50 -21.12
CA GLN A 11 -19.79 -6.77 -21.74
C GLN A 11 -20.11 -5.29 -21.87
N CYS A 12 -21.32 -4.94 -22.32
CA CYS A 12 -21.72 -3.54 -22.46
C CYS A 12 -21.68 -2.79 -21.11
N PHE A 13 -22.20 -3.39 -20.03
CA PHE A 13 -22.17 -2.78 -18.70
C PHE A 13 -20.75 -2.69 -18.14
N SER A 14 -19.93 -3.74 -18.24
CA SER A 14 -18.54 -3.69 -17.79
C SER A 14 -17.75 -2.58 -18.50
N SER A 15 -17.88 -2.48 -19.83
CA SER A 15 -17.24 -1.43 -20.61
C SER A 15 -17.73 -0.02 -20.22
N ALA A 16 -19.04 0.16 -20.00
CA ALA A 16 -19.59 1.45 -19.57
C ALA A 16 -19.03 1.86 -18.19
N VAL A 17 -18.90 0.92 -17.25
CA VAL A 17 -18.28 1.18 -15.93
C VAL A 17 -16.81 1.58 -16.06
N LEU A 18 -16.05 0.94 -16.95
CA LEU A 18 -14.65 1.32 -17.17
C LEU A 18 -14.51 2.72 -17.76
N VAL A 19 -15.31 3.06 -18.78
CA VAL A 19 -15.32 4.40 -19.38
C VAL A 19 -15.69 5.44 -18.33
N TYR A 20 -16.72 5.18 -17.52
CA TYR A 20 -17.11 6.09 -16.45
C TYR A 20 -15.99 6.32 -15.43
N ARG A 21 -15.29 5.26 -15.01
CA ARG A 21 -14.14 5.38 -14.10
C ARG A 21 -12.99 6.15 -14.71
N GLU A 22 -12.70 5.94 -16.00
CA GLU A 22 -11.66 6.71 -16.69
C GLU A 22 -12.04 8.19 -16.79
N LEU A 23 -13.30 8.52 -17.07
CA LEU A 23 -13.78 9.90 -17.06
C LEU A 23 -13.64 10.55 -15.68
N GLN A 24 -13.96 9.84 -14.60
CA GLN A 24 -13.74 10.34 -13.24
C GLN A 24 -12.26 10.60 -12.94
N LYS A 25 -11.38 9.69 -13.36
CA LYS A 25 -9.93 9.84 -13.23
C LYS A 25 -9.41 11.04 -14.03
N LEU A 26 -9.80 11.17 -15.30
CA LEU A 26 -9.43 12.31 -16.15
C LEU A 26 -9.91 13.64 -15.57
N ASN A 27 -11.14 13.70 -15.06
CA ASN A 27 -11.66 14.89 -14.40
C ASN A 27 -10.84 15.25 -13.15
N THR A 28 -10.53 14.25 -12.32
CA THR A 28 -9.69 14.46 -11.13
C THR A 28 -8.31 14.95 -11.50
N GLN A 29 -7.66 14.34 -12.50
CA GLN A 29 -6.35 14.75 -12.99
C GLN A 29 -6.38 16.17 -13.57
N LEU A 30 -7.41 16.51 -14.35
CA LEU A 30 -7.60 17.86 -14.88
C LEU A 30 -7.65 18.88 -13.74
N ILE A 31 -8.53 18.67 -12.75
CA ILE A 31 -8.66 19.57 -11.60
C ILE A 31 -7.33 19.71 -10.85
N GLN A 32 -6.67 18.59 -10.53
CA GLN A 32 -5.41 18.59 -9.79
C GLN A 32 -4.29 19.31 -10.54
N ASN A 33 -4.20 19.12 -11.87
CA ASN A 33 -3.19 19.75 -12.71
C ASN A 33 -3.47 21.24 -12.90
N THR A 34 -4.73 21.63 -13.15
CA THR A 34 -5.13 23.03 -13.29
C THR A 34 -4.90 23.82 -12.01
N LEU A 35 -5.15 23.22 -10.85
CA LEU A 35 -4.89 23.86 -9.55
C LEU A 35 -3.42 23.78 -9.11
N GLY A 36 -2.55 23.09 -9.86
CA GLY A 36 -1.14 22.95 -9.53
C GLY A 36 -0.88 22.25 -8.20
N LEU A 37 -1.71 21.26 -7.83
CA LEU A 37 -1.63 20.63 -6.51
C LEU A 37 -0.34 19.81 -6.35
N THR A 38 0.31 19.96 -5.19
CA THR A 38 1.43 19.11 -4.78
C THR A 38 0.97 17.67 -4.50
N ASN A 39 1.90 16.71 -4.46
CA ASN A 39 1.57 15.31 -4.15
C ASN A 39 0.87 15.19 -2.78
N GLN A 40 1.35 15.92 -1.77
CA GLN A 40 0.71 15.98 -0.46
C GLN A 40 -0.73 16.52 -0.53
N GLN A 41 -0.98 17.59 -1.29
CA GLN A 41 -2.31 18.15 -1.44
C GLN A 41 -3.25 17.18 -2.16
N LYS A 42 -2.75 16.44 -3.15
CA LYS A 42 -3.50 15.35 -3.79
C LYS A 42 -3.88 14.26 -2.78
N MET A 43 -2.96 13.89 -1.88
CA MET A 43 -3.26 12.96 -0.78
C MET A 43 -4.28 13.54 0.19
N ALA A 44 -4.22 14.84 0.51
CA ALA A 44 -5.19 15.49 1.39
C ALA A 44 -6.62 15.39 0.84
N VAL A 45 -6.80 15.62 -0.47
CA VAL A 45 -8.11 15.54 -1.13
C VAL A 45 -8.59 14.10 -1.27
N GLY A 46 -7.69 13.17 -1.59
CA GLY A 46 -8.04 11.78 -1.88
C GLY A 46 -8.14 10.85 -0.67
N THR A 47 -7.53 11.22 0.47
CA THR A 47 -7.43 10.34 1.65
C THR A 47 -7.83 11.11 2.92
N CYS A 48 -6.86 11.71 3.62
CA CYS A 48 -7.05 12.34 4.92
C CYS A 48 -6.63 13.82 4.91
N PRO A 49 -7.59 14.76 4.83
CA PRO A 49 -7.29 16.19 4.93
C PRO A 49 -6.61 16.57 6.26
N ALA A 50 -6.92 15.86 7.36
CA ALA A 50 -6.32 16.13 8.66
C ALA A 50 -4.83 15.75 8.72
N CYS A 51 -4.39 14.74 7.95
CA CYS A 51 -2.99 14.34 7.91
C CYS A 51 -2.19 15.11 6.86
N PHE A 52 -2.73 15.34 5.66
CA PHE A 52 -1.95 15.90 4.54
C PHE A 52 -2.36 17.33 4.18
N GLY A 53 -3.47 17.82 4.71
CA GLY A 53 -3.91 19.19 4.50
C GLY A 53 -3.09 20.20 5.33
N PRO A 54 -3.28 21.49 5.06
CA PRO A 54 -2.59 22.55 5.77
C PRO A 54 -2.96 22.55 7.26
N SER A 55 -1.94 22.60 8.13
CA SER A 55 -2.15 22.74 9.57
C SER A 55 -2.29 24.20 9.97
N LYS A 56 -3.33 24.51 10.77
CA LYS A 56 -3.48 25.82 11.43
C LYS A 56 -2.70 25.92 12.76
N LYS A 57 -1.91 24.90 13.12
CA LYS A 57 -1.20 24.77 14.41
C LYS A 57 -2.10 24.95 15.63
N THR A 58 -3.32 24.43 15.55
CA THR A 58 -4.32 24.47 16.63
C THR A 58 -4.44 23.11 17.34
N GLY A 59 -5.03 23.08 18.54
CA GLY A 59 -5.29 21.83 19.27
C GLY A 59 -4.01 21.13 19.73
N SER A 60 -3.94 19.81 19.52
CA SER A 60 -2.80 18.98 19.93
C SER A 60 -1.51 19.30 19.17
N HIS A 61 -1.59 19.87 17.95
CA HIS A 61 -0.41 20.32 17.20
C HIS A 61 0.36 21.47 17.89
N ARG A 62 -0.17 22.03 18.98
CA ARG A 62 0.57 22.96 19.84
C ARG A 62 1.59 22.26 20.74
N LEU A 63 1.48 20.95 20.91
CA LEU A 63 2.42 20.15 21.70
C LEU A 63 3.55 19.65 20.80
N SER A 64 4.79 19.96 21.14
CA SER A 64 5.98 19.54 20.37
C SER A 64 6.06 18.02 20.15
N ALA A 65 5.55 17.22 21.10
CA ALA A 65 5.56 15.77 21.03
C ALA A 65 4.70 15.18 19.90
N VAL A 66 3.70 15.92 19.41
CA VAL A 66 2.78 15.46 18.35
C VAL A 66 2.66 16.47 17.20
N ASP A 67 3.42 17.56 17.24
CA ASP A 67 3.41 18.56 16.17
C ASP A 67 3.91 17.94 14.86
N ASN A 68 3.14 18.19 13.80
CA ASN A 68 3.32 17.66 12.45
C ASN A 68 3.58 16.14 12.31
N ARG A 69 3.39 15.33 13.35
CA ARG A 69 3.72 13.89 13.30
C ARG A 69 2.66 13.12 12.51
N LEU A 70 3.10 12.40 11.48
CA LEU A 70 2.28 11.43 10.77
C LEU A 70 2.37 10.08 11.49
N ILE A 71 1.24 9.47 11.81
CA ILE A 71 1.19 8.13 12.42
C ILE A 71 0.44 7.22 11.45
N LEU A 72 1.09 6.14 11.04
CA LEU A 72 0.59 5.16 10.10
C LEU A 72 0.52 3.80 10.77
N SER A 73 -0.57 3.08 10.57
CA SER A 73 -0.67 1.66 10.90
C SER A 73 -0.72 0.86 9.62
N LEU A 74 0.01 -0.26 9.56
CA LEU A 74 0.00 -1.19 8.44
C LEU A 74 -0.40 -2.58 8.92
N ASP A 75 -1.21 -3.28 8.13
CA ASP A 75 -1.66 -4.64 8.43
C ASP A 75 -1.99 -5.44 7.16
N GLY A 76 -1.78 -6.76 7.24
CA GLY A 76 -2.08 -7.72 6.19
C GLY A 76 -3.40 -8.45 6.44
N ASN A 77 -4.42 -8.19 5.62
CA ASN A 77 -5.67 -8.93 5.65
C ASN A 77 -5.70 -10.08 4.62
N PHE A 78 -5.57 -11.32 5.11
CA PHE A 78 -5.58 -12.54 4.31
C PHE A 78 -6.96 -13.16 4.06
N GLN A 79 -8.05 -12.48 4.45
CA GLN A 79 -9.43 -12.92 4.19
C GLN A 79 -9.92 -12.48 2.81
N HIS A 80 -9.38 -11.39 2.27
CA HIS A 80 -9.68 -10.90 0.92
C HIS A 80 -8.89 -11.69 -0.11
N ARG A 81 -9.56 -12.56 -0.88
CA ARG A 81 -8.92 -13.47 -1.84
C ARG A 81 -9.57 -13.36 -3.20
N HIS A 82 -8.74 -13.46 -4.23
CA HIS A 82 -9.21 -13.62 -5.60
C HIS A 82 -8.85 -15.00 -6.10
N HIS A 83 -9.83 -15.70 -6.65
CA HIS A 83 -9.63 -17.04 -7.21
C HIS A 83 -9.24 -16.90 -8.68
N LYS A 84 -8.18 -17.57 -9.13
CA LYS A 84 -7.65 -17.51 -10.51
C LYS A 84 -8.70 -17.78 -11.59
N LEU A 85 -9.67 -18.62 -11.27
CA LEU A 85 -10.77 -18.99 -12.18
C LEU A 85 -11.99 -18.08 -12.06
N ALA A 86 -12.06 -17.22 -11.04
CA ALA A 86 -13.07 -16.19 -10.94
C ALA A 86 -12.72 -15.08 -11.92
N SER A 87 -13.63 -14.77 -12.84
CA SER A 87 -13.50 -13.67 -13.81
C SER A 87 -12.36 -13.85 -14.84
N LYS A 88 -12.66 -14.54 -15.95
CA LYS A 88 -11.94 -14.33 -17.22
C LYS A 88 -12.47 -13.05 -17.87
N SER A 89 -12.14 -11.89 -17.31
CA SER A 89 -12.54 -10.62 -17.92
C SER A 89 -11.78 -10.43 -19.23
N HIS A 90 -12.51 -10.13 -20.31
CA HIS A 90 -11.94 -9.77 -21.62
C HIS A 90 -11.31 -8.37 -21.64
N LEU A 91 -11.30 -7.69 -20.49
CA LEU A 91 -10.87 -6.31 -20.32
C LEU A 91 -9.63 -6.28 -19.41
N PRO A 92 -8.66 -5.39 -19.68
CA PRO A 92 -7.45 -5.29 -18.89
C PRO A 92 -7.75 -4.88 -17.45
N LEU A 93 -6.98 -5.43 -16.50
CA LEU A 93 -7.04 -5.04 -15.10
C LEU A 93 -6.59 -3.58 -14.96
N ILE A 94 -7.42 -2.75 -14.35
CA ILE A 94 -7.07 -1.37 -14.01
C ILE A 94 -6.84 -1.29 -12.51
N THR A 95 -5.59 -1.09 -12.11
CA THR A 95 -5.19 -0.90 -10.71
C THR A 95 -5.56 0.53 -10.28
N PRO A 96 -6.48 0.71 -9.31
CA PRO A 96 -6.87 2.03 -8.84
C PRO A 96 -5.70 2.78 -8.19
N ALA A 97 -5.76 4.13 -8.16
CA ALA A 97 -4.67 4.93 -7.61
C ALA A 97 -4.41 4.70 -6.11
N ILE A 98 -5.39 4.21 -5.35
CA ILE A 98 -5.21 3.82 -3.94
C ILE A 98 -4.38 2.54 -3.80
N PHE A 99 -4.24 1.75 -4.85
CA PHE A 99 -3.38 0.58 -4.87
C PHE A 99 -1.96 0.94 -5.32
N VAL A 100 -0.99 0.26 -4.71
CA VAL A 100 0.39 0.17 -5.19
C VAL A 100 0.39 -0.58 -6.51
N GLN A 101 1.10 -0.06 -7.51
CA GLN A 101 1.26 -0.76 -8.79
C GLN A 101 2.20 -1.95 -8.64
N PRO A 102 1.96 -3.06 -9.36
CA PRO A 102 2.86 -4.23 -9.32
C PRO A 102 4.32 -3.88 -9.63
N SER A 103 4.56 -2.96 -10.56
CA SER A 103 5.92 -2.50 -10.90
C SER A 103 6.64 -1.81 -9.74
N GLU A 104 5.93 -0.98 -8.96
CA GLU A 104 6.51 -0.32 -7.78
C GLU A 104 6.94 -1.35 -6.73
N LEU A 105 6.14 -2.41 -6.57
CA LEU A 105 6.43 -3.49 -5.64
C LEU A 105 7.64 -4.33 -6.12
N GLU A 106 7.72 -4.64 -7.42
CA GLU A 106 8.85 -5.35 -8.04
C GLU A 106 10.18 -4.58 -7.91
N GLU A 107 10.14 -3.25 -8.05
CA GLU A 107 11.29 -2.38 -7.84
C GLU A 107 11.81 -2.48 -6.40
N VAL A 108 10.91 -2.41 -5.41
CA VAL A 108 11.27 -2.55 -3.99
C VAL A 108 11.76 -3.97 -3.67
N HIS A 109 11.20 -5.00 -4.28
CA HIS A 109 11.71 -6.38 -4.14
C HIS A 109 13.15 -6.52 -4.63
N SER A 110 13.45 -5.92 -5.77
CA SER A 110 14.78 -5.93 -6.38
C SER A 110 15.76 -5.14 -5.51
N TYR A 111 15.34 -3.97 -5.01
CA TYR A 111 16.10 -3.19 -4.06
C TYR A 111 16.43 -3.98 -2.78
N ILE A 112 15.42 -4.61 -2.16
CA ILE A 112 15.61 -5.39 -0.93
C ILE A 112 16.60 -6.53 -1.17
N SER A 113 16.46 -7.26 -2.28
CA SER A 113 17.33 -8.38 -2.63
C SER A 113 18.78 -7.94 -2.77
N GLU A 114 19.02 -6.78 -3.41
CA GLU A 114 20.36 -6.21 -3.55
C GLU A 114 20.93 -5.75 -2.20
N GLN A 115 20.13 -5.08 -1.36
CA GLN A 115 20.59 -4.68 -0.03
C GLN A 115 20.91 -5.88 0.86
N GLU A 116 20.10 -6.93 0.83
CA GLU A 116 20.38 -8.17 1.57
C GLU A 116 21.70 -8.81 1.13
N ARG A 117 22.00 -8.76 -0.18
CA ARG A 117 23.27 -9.23 -0.75
C ARG A 117 24.47 -8.40 -0.29
N LEU A 118 24.35 -7.07 -0.37
CA LEU A 118 25.42 -6.12 0.00
C LEU A 118 25.74 -6.17 1.50
N HIS A 119 24.70 -6.18 2.34
CA HIS A 119 24.83 -6.14 3.80
C HIS A 119 24.95 -7.53 4.43
N LYS A 120 24.97 -8.60 3.61
CA LYS A 120 25.05 -10.01 4.06
C LYS A 120 24.02 -10.32 5.16
N VAL A 121 22.80 -9.83 4.97
CA VAL A 121 21.72 -9.99 5.96
C VAL A 121 21.44 -11.49 6.12
N PRO A 122 21.62 -12.08 7.32
CA PRO A 122 21.38 -13.50 7.52
C PRO A 122 19.89 -13.81 7.33
N LYS A 123 19.56 -14.83 6.53
CA LYS A 123 18.18 -15.29 6.28
C LYS A 123 17.52 -15.97 7.50
N LYS A 124 18.04 -15.77 8.70
CA LYS A 124 17.52 -16.42 9.90
C LYS A 124 16.10 -15.90 10.16
N ALA A 125 15.15 -16.80 10.33
CA ALA A 125 13.79 -16.41 10.69
C ALA A 125 13.84 -15.68 12.03
N ASP A 126 13.34 -14.45 12.05
CA ASP A 126 13.13 -13.73 13.29
C ASP A 126 12.05 -14.46 14.10
N ARG A 127 12.27 -14.67 15.40
CA ARG A 127 11.24 -15.24 16.30
C ARG A 127 9.88 -14.51 16.18
N CYS A 128 9.90 -13.21 15.87
CA CYS A 128 8.70 -12.43 15.57
C CYS A 128 7.94 -12.95 14.34
N VAL A 129 8.66 -13.27 13.26
CA VAL A 129 8.11 -13.82 12.02
C VAL A 129 7.58 -15.22 12.27
N ASP A 130 8.27 -16.03 13.07
CA ASP A 130 7.83 -17.40 13.39
C ASP A 130 6.54 -17.42 14.24
N SER A 131 6.40 -16.49 15.19
CA SER A 131 5.17 -16.35 15.99
C SER A 131 3.98 -15.89 15.15
N HIS A 132 4.21 -14.99 14.18
CA HIS A 132 3.21 -14.54 13.22
C HIS A 132 2.82 -15.63 12.23
N LYS A 133 3.83 -16.34 11.69
CA LYS A 133 3.60 -17.52 10.86
C LYS A 133 2.80 -18.56 11.59
N ALA A 134 3.06 -18.86 12.86
CA ALA A 134 2.27 -19.85 13.62
C ALA A 134 0.78 -19.47 13.77
N ALA A 135 0.45 -18.18 13.88
CA ALA A 135 -0.95 -17.72 13.91
C ALA A 135 -1.61 -17.79 12.53
N ASN A 136 -0.86 -17.48 11.46
CA ASN A 136 -1.33 -17.51 10.08
C ASN A 136 -1.26 -18.89 9.40
N ASP A 137 -0.42 -19.83 9.87
CA ASP A 137 -0.21 -21.19 9.34
C ASP A 137 -1.39 -22.13 9.60
N SER A 138 -2.36 -21.71 10.43
CA SER A 138 -3.69 -22.34 10.45
C SER A 138 -4.42 -22.23 9.08
N ARG A 139 -3.86 -21.49 8.11
CA ARG A 139 -4.36 -21.24 6.77
C ARG A 139 -3.36 -21.78 5.72
N ASN A 140 -3.32 -23.11 5.55
CA ASN A 140 -2.36 -23.86 4.72
C ASN A 140 -2.23 -23.44 3.24
N GLU A 141 -0.99 -23.47 2.72
CA GLU A 141 -0.59 -23.34 1.30
C GLU A 141 -1.39 -24.22 0.31
N THR A 142 -1.95 -25.34 0.76
CA THR A 142 -2.74 -26.26 -0.07
C THR A 142 -4.13 -25.72 -0.42
N THR A 143 -4.68 -24.80 0.39
CA THR A 143 -5.98 -24.15 0.12
C THR A 143 -5.86 -23.00 -0.90
N TRP A 144 -4.65 -22.48 -1.14
CA TRP A 144 -4.42 -21.23 -1.88
C TRP A 144 -3.91 -21.39 -3.30
N LYS A 145 -3.57 -22.60 -3.77
CA LYS A 145 -3.01 -22.81 -5.13
C LYS A 145 -3.91 -22.26 -6.24
N ALA A 146 -5.22 -22.19 -5.98
CA ALA A 146 -6.21 -21.69 -6.91
C ALA A 146 -6.49 -20.18 -6.81
N CYS A 147 -5.81 -19.43 -5.92
CA CYS A 147 -5.92 -17.98 -5.78
C CYS A 147 -4.68 -17.25 -6.33
N ASP A 148 -4.88 -16.13 -7.03
CA ASP A 148 -3.84 -15.22 -7.51
C ASP A 148 -3.56 -14.09 -6.50
N ASP A 149 -4.62 -13.53 -5.91
CA ASP A 149 -4.52 -12.66 -4.73
C ASP A 149 -4.84 -13.45 -3.46
N THR A 150 -3.91 -13.49 -2.52
CA THR A 150 -4.02 -14.20 -1.24
C THR A 150 -4.35 -13.30 -0.06
N GLY A 151 -4.36 -11.97 -0.27
CA GLY A 151 -4.69 -10.97 0.74
C GLY A 151 -4.55 -9.54 0.25
N LEU A 152 -4.74 -8.60 1.18
CA LEU A 152 -4.51 -7.17 1.01
C LEU A 152 -3.62 -6.64 2.12
N MET A 153 -2.53 -5.96 1.78
CA MET A 153 -1.80 -5.11 2.71
C MET A 153 -2.47 -3.74 2.70
N GLY A 154 -2.81 -3.22 3.87
CA GLY A 154 -3.41 -1.89 4.02
C GLY A 154 -2.54 -0.98 4.85
N SER A 155 -2.69 0.33 4.62
CA SER A 155 -2.20 1.37 5.51
C SER A 155 -3.32 2.33 5.88
N CYS A 156 -3.39 2.71 7.15
CA CYS A 156 -4.30 3.74 7.63
C CYS A 156 -3.56 4.77 8.49
N CYS A 157 -4.09 5.98 8.54
CA CYS A 157 -3.62 6.98 9.50
C CYS A 157 -4.40 6.87 10.81
N ARG A 158 -3.94 7.59 11.84
CA ARG A 158 -4.61 7.73 13.15
C ARG A 158 -6.04 8.31 13.13
N HIS A 159 -6.56 8.71 11.97
CA HIS A 159 -7.93 9.20 11.78
C HIS A 159 -8.80 8.18 11.02
N ASP A 160 -8.38 6.91 11.01
CA ASP A 160 -9.05 5.79 10.37
C ASP A 160 -9.26 5.94 8.85
N SER A 161 -8.46 6.80 8.21
CA SER A 161 -8.44 6.92 6.76
C SER A 161 -7.43 5.95 6.17
N VAL A 162 -7.90 5.13 5.22
CA VAL A 162 -7.01 4.33 4.37
C VAL A 162 -6.17 5.25 3.49
N ILE A 163 -4.87 4.99 3.40
CA ILE A 163 -3.92 5.80 2.62
C ILE A 163 -3.58 5.08 1.32
N TYR A 164 -2.97 3.90 1.41
CA TYR A 164 -2.69 3.02 0.28
C TYR A 164 -2.95 1.55 0.64
N LEU A 165 -3.23 0.77 -0.40
CA LEU A 165 -3.41 -0.67 -0.38
C LEU A 165 -2.38 -1.34 -1.31
N ALA A 166 -2.03 -2.59 -1.05
CA ALA A 166 -1.26 -3.41 -1.98
C ALA A 166 -1.84 -4.83 -2.01
N ASN A 167 -1.92 -5.43 -3.19
CA ASN A 167 -2.31 -6.83 -3.31
C ASN A 167 -1.20 -7.72 -2.74
N ILE A 168 -1.60 -8.72 -1.96
CA ILE A 168 -0.70 -9.78 -1.53
C ILE A 168 -0.83 -10.91 -2.54
N HIS A 169 0.22 -11.17 -3.32
CA HIS A 169 0.24 -12.22 -4.33
C HIS A 169 0.97 -13.45 -3.80
N GLN A 170 0.33 -14.62 -3.85
CA GLN A 170 0.87 -15.98 -3.66
C GLN A 170 1.82 -16.23 -2.48
N THR A 171 3.02 -15.62 -2.47
CA THR A 171 4.10 -15.78 -1.48
C THR A 171 3.79 -15.20 -0.10
N GLY A 172 2.61 -14.60 0.07
CA GLY A 172 2.13 -14.06 1.33
C GLY A 172 2.72 -12.69 1.64
N GLU A 173 2.65 -12.29 2.91
CA GLU A 173 3.16 -10.99 3.33
C GLU A 173 4.68 -10.96 3.32
N THR A 174 5.23 -9.98 2.61
CA THR A 174 6.68 -9.73 2.50
C THR A 174 7.00 -8.33 2.99
N ARG A 175 8.25 -8.08 3.39
CA ARG A 175 8.72 -6.74 3.81
C ARG A 175 8.60 -5.69 2.69
N ALA A 176 8.53 -6.11 1.43
CA ALA A 176 8.38 -5.20 0.30
C ALA A 176 7.03 -4.49 0.32
N LEU A 177 5.96 -5.14 0.79
CA LEU A 177 4.62 -4.56 0.85
C LEU A 177 4.57 -3.30 1.74
N PRO A 178 4.91 -3.34 3.05
CA PRO A 178 4.90 -2.15 3.87
C PRO A 178 5.94 -1.12 3.41
N LEU A 179 7.12 -1.56 2.94
CA LEU A 179 8.16 -0.64 2.46
C LEU A 179 7.74 0.13 1.21
N THR A 180 7.03 -0.49 0.27
CA THR A 180 6.56 0.19 -0.95
C THR A 180 5.51 1.24 -0.62
N ILE A 181 4.56 0.92 0.29
CA ILE A 181 3.57 1.87 0.78
C ILE A 181 4.27 3.05 1.47
N LEU A 182 5.22 2.78 2.36
CA LEU A 182 5.96 3.82 3.07
C LEU A 182 6.76 4.71 2.12
N LYS A 183 7.48 4.13 1.15
CA LYS A 183 8.21 4.88 0.11
C LYS A 183 7.29 5.88 -0.59
N ARG A 184 6.13 5.43 -1.05
CA ARG A 184 5.16 6.28 -1.76
C ARG A 184 4.59 7.41 -0.91
N ILE A 185 4.39 7.17 0.40
CA ILE A 185 3.96 8.21 1.34
C ILE A 185 5.09 9.22 1.57
N LEU A 186 6.30 8.76 1.82
CA LEU A 186 7.46 9.60 2.12
C LEU A 186 7.85 10.50 0.93
N GLU A 187 7.75 10.00 -0.30
CA GLU A 187 7.97 10.79 -1.52
C GLU A 187 6.90 11.88 -1.75
N ALA A 188 5.76 11.79 -1.06
CA ALA A 188 4.65 12.71 -1.24
C ALA A 188 4.56 13.79 -0.15
N ILE A 189 5.14 13.58 1.03
CA ILE A 189 5.07 14.50 2.18
C ILE A 189 6.34 15.35 2.33
N GLU A 190 6.34 16.25 3.31
CA GLU A 190 7.51 17.08 3.62
C GLU A 190 8.70 16.23 4.11
N PRO A 191 9.94 16.46 3.61
CA PRO A 191 11.10 15.61 3.90
C PRO A 191 11.42 15.44 5.39
N ASP A 192 11.29 16.51 6.18
CA ASP A 192 11.64 16.50 7.61
C ASP A 192 10.46 16.15 8.51
N ARG A 193 9.35 15.67 7.94
CA ARG A 193 8.15 15.36 8.70
C ARG A 193 8.36 14.11 9.57
N PRO A 194 8.14 14.17 10.89
CA PRO A 194 8.23 12.97 11.73
C PRO A 194 7.15 11.95 11.35
N VAL A 195 7.55 10.70 11.07
CA VAL A 195 6.64 9.59 10.76
C VAL A 195 6.81 8.47 11.79
N GLY A 196 5.72 8.11 12.47
CA GLY A 196 5.62 6.92 13.31
C GLY A 196 4.87 5.81 12.58
N VAL A 197 5.35 4.57 12.71
CA VAL A 197 4.79 3.41 12.02
C VAL A 197 4.45 2.33 13.03
N LEU A 198 3.18 1.92 13.05
CA LEU A 198 2.69 0.72 13.73
C LEU A 198 2.55 -0.38 12.69
N TYR A 199 3.15 -1.53 12.96
CA TYR A 199 3.11 -2.67 12.06
C TYR A 199 3.25 -3.95 12.88
N ASP A 200 2.36 -4.91 12.65
CA ASP A 200 2.26 -6.13 13.45
C ASP A 200 3.54 -7.00 13.39
N ILE A 201 4.36 -6.87 12.34
CA ILE A 201 5.70 -7.48 12.21
C ILE A 201 6.81 -6.41 12.30
N GLY A 202 6.53 -5.33 13.04
CA GLY A 202 7.40 -4.15 13.18
C GLY A 202 8.81 -4.49 13.66
N CYS A 203 8.96 -5.44 14.59
CA CYS A 203 10.27 -5.86 15.11
C CYS A 203 11.19 -6.47 14.04
N SER A 204 10.66 -7.08 12.96
CA SER A 204 11.50 -7.57 11.85
C SER A 204 11.84 -6.45 10.88
N LEU A 205 10.88 -5.54 10.64
CA LEU A 205 11.08 -4.38 9.78
C LEU A 205 12.12 -3.40 10.36
N ASP A 206 12.05 -3.12 11.66
CA ASP A 206 12.99 -2.23 12.35
C ASP A 206 14.43 -2.76 12.28
N LYS A 207 14.62 -4.06 12.58
CA LYS A 207 15.93 -4.71 12.41
C LYS A 207 16.46 -4.59 10.99
N TYR A 208 15.61 -4.82 9.99
CA TYR A 208 16.00 -4.71 8.59
C TYR A 208 16.44 -3.28 8.25
N ILE A 209 15.62 -2.29 8.60
CA ILE A 209 15.88 -0.86 8.35
C ILE A 209 17.22 -0.42 8.98
N ASN A 210 17.48 -0.86 10.22
CA ASN A 210 18.72 -0.59 10.92
C ASN A 210 19.94 -1.27 10.27
N LEU A 211 19.80 -2.51 9.79
CA LEU A 211 20.89 -3.28 9.17
C LEU A 211 21.34 -2.70 7.82
N VAL A 212 20.40 -2.25 7.00
CA VAL A 212 20.69 -1.73 5.65
C VAL A 212 20.89 -0.21 5.63
N ARG A 213 20.85 0.44 6.81
CA ARG A 213 20.90 1.91 6.95
C ARG A 213 19.96 2.61 5.96
N PHE A 214 18.71 2.14 5.88
CA PHE A 214 17.70 2.64 4.94
C PHE A 214 17.52 4.18 5.02
N HIS A 215 17.84 4.77 6.19
CA HIS A 215 17.90 6.20 6.46
C HIS A 215 18.77 7.01 5.50
N LEU A 216 19.83 6.44 4.92
CA LEU A 216 20.82 7.17 4.12
C LEU A 216 20.39 7.46 2.66
N LEU A 217 19.33 6.82 2.15
CA LEU A 217 18.83 7.07 0.79
C LEU A 217 17.47 7.80 0.76
N PHE A 218 16.74 7.85 1.88
CA PHE A 218 15.37 8.39 1.95
C PHE A 218 15.14 9.46 3.04
N GLY A 219 16.19 9.97 3.69
CA GLY A 219 16.04 11.09 4.65
C GLY A 219 15.20 10.75 5.89
N LEU A 220 15.21 9.50 6.33
CA LEU A 220 14.40 9.07 7.48
C LEU A 220 14.93 9.72 8.77
N LEU A 221 14.08 10.44 9.49
CA LEU A 221 14.18 10.61 10.94
C LEU A 221 13.91 9.25 11.62
N PRO A 222 14.31 9.04 12.90
CA PRO A 222 14.05 7.80 13.60
C PRO A 222 12.57 7.41 13.50
N ILE A 223 12.31 6.25 12.89
CA ILE A 223 10.98 5.64 12.90
C ILE A 223 10.78 5.18 14.35
N TYR A 224 10.04 5.95 15.12
CA TYR A 224 9.62 5.52 16.45
C TYR A 224 8.49 4.52 16.27
N GLN A 225 8.78 3.25 16.51
CA GLN A 225 7.77 2.22 16.75
C GLN A 225 7.19 2.45 18.15
N TYR A 226 5.87 2.46 18.25
CA TYR A 226 5.12 2.46 19.50
C TYR A 226 4.45 1.11 19.68
#